data_AF-A0A2V5HUR9-F1
#
_entry.id   AF-A0A2V5HUR9-F1
#
_cell.length_a   1.000
_cell.length_b   1.000
_cell.length_c   1.000
_cell.angle_alpha   90.00
_cell.angle_beta   90.00
_cell.angle_gamma   90.00
#
_symmetry.space_group_name_H-M   'P 1'
#
loop_
_entity.id
_entity.type
_entity.pdbx_description
1 polymer ?
#
loop_
_entity_poly.entity_id
_entity_poly.type
_entity_poly.pdbx_seq_one_letter_code
_entity_poly.pdbx_strand_id
1 'polypeptide(L)'
;MQESAQVVAWLMDNTSETRERLGIHISQDRHEIFLIFAQFDSDYIAYLENKLSDESALSFLTMHQYGPWNTESRSHMEELGPILLAITLYAQGQIQQRQAPKRR
;
A
#
# COMPACT_ATOMS: atom_id res chain seq x y z
N MET A 1 10.29 -1.18 11.74
CA MET A 1 9.79 0.15 12.19
C MET A 1 9.91 1.18 11.08
N GLN A 2 10.96 1.09 10.25
CA GLN A 2 11.19 1.99 9.12
C GLN A 2 10.12 1.83 8.02
N GLU A 3 9.69 0.60 7.75
CA GLU A 3 8.71 0.23 6.72
C GLU A 3 7.35 0.88 7.03
N SER A 4 6.91 0.78 8.28
CA SER A 4 5.69 1.42 8.77
C SER A 4 5.78 2.94 8.66
N ALA A 5 6.93 3.53 9.00
CA ALA A 5 7.13 4.97 8.87
C ALA A 5 7.09 5.44 7.41
N GLN A 6 7.64 4.65 6.48
CA GLN A 6 7.58 4.95 5.04
C GLN A 6 6.14 4.88 4.50
N VAL A 7 5.37 3.87 4.92
CA VAL A 7 3.95 3.76 4.57
C VAL A 7 3.16 4.96 5.12
N VAL A 8 3.35 5.31 6.39
CA VAL A 8 2.65 6.46 7.00
C VAL A 8 3.04 7.77 6.33
N ALA A 9 4.32 7.99 6.04
CA ALA A 9 4.78 9.18 5.32
C ALA A 9 4.14 9.29 3.93
N TRP A 10 4.04 8.16 3.21
CA TRP A 10 3.35 8.12 1.92
C TRP A 10 1.85 8.43 2.05
N LEU A 11 1.18 7.89 3.08
CA LEU A 11 -0.24 8.17 3.34
C LEU A 11 -0.49 9.66 3.60
N MET A 12 0.37 10.29 4.40
CA MET A 12 0.29 11.72 4.73
C MET A 12 0.43 12.63 3.51
N ASP A 13 1.29 12.27 2.56
CA ASP A 13 1.49 13.03 1.32
C ASP A 13 0.32 12.86 0.32
N ASN A 14 -0.53 11.85 0.51
CA ASN A 14 -1.58 11.45 -0.44
C ASN A 14 -3.01 11.43 0.17
N THR A 15 -3.23 12.05 1.33
CA THR A 15 -4.47 11.94 2.15
C THR A 15 -5.78 12.32 1.47
N SER A 16 -5.77 13.31 0.57
CA SER A 16 -6.96 13.72 -0.21
C SER A 16 -7.42 12.67 -1.22
N GLU A 17 -6.55 11.69 -1.48
CA GLU A 17 -6.58 10.79 -2.62
C GLU A 17 -6.71 9.31 -2.18
N THR A 18 -6.44 9.00 -0.91
CA THR A 18 -6.22 7.65 -0.33
C THR A 18 -7.41 7.02 0.37
N ARG A 19 -8.59 7.67 0.46
CA ARG A 19 -9.73 7.19 1.27
C ARG A 19 -10.25 5.78 0.93
N GLU A 20 -9.85 5.21 -0.21
CA GLU A 20 -10.16 3.83 -0.62
C GLU A 20 -8.93 3.09 -1.21
N ARG A 21 -7.70 3.49 -0.87
CA ARG A 21 -6.48 2.91 -1.49
C ARG A 21 -5.89 1.77 -0.68
N LEU A 22 -5.67 0.64 -1.35
CA LEU A 22 -4.71 -0.38 -0.93
C LEU A 22 -3.29 0.20 -1.08
N GLY A 23 -2.61 0.47 0.04
CA GLY A 23 -1.19 0.83 0.02
C GLY A 23 -0.34 -0.42 -0.14
N ILE A 24 0.58 -0.43 -1.11
CA ILE A 24 1.51 -1.55 -1.30
C ILE A 24 2.93 -1.01 -1.15
N HIS A 25 3.70 -1.68 -0.29
CA HIS A 25 5.12 -1.41 -0.09
C HIS A 25 5.92 -2.66 -0.43
N ILE A 26 6.89 -2.51 -1.34
CA ILE A 26 7.82 -3.57 -1.69
C ILE A 26 9.09 -3.32 -0.90
N SER A 27 9.44 -4.24 -0.01
CA SER A 27 10.66 -4.18 0.80
C SER A 27 11.66 -5.25 0.35
N GLN A 28 12.94 -4.96 0.47
CA GLN A 28 14.01 -5.91 0.18
C GLN A 28 15.04 -5.90 1.32
N ASP A 29 15.39 -7.09 1.81
CA ASP A 29 16.54 -7.32 2.69
C ASP A 29 17.49 -8.31 2.02
N ARG A 30 18.66 -7.81 1.59
CA ARG A 30 19.64 -8.58 0.79
C ARG A 30 18.98 -9.30 -0.39
N HIS A 31 18.91 -10.63 -0.32
CA HIS A 31 18.36 -11.47 -1.38
C HIS A 31 16.87 -11.76 -1.19
N GLU A 32 16.22 -11.25 -0.15
CA GLU A 32 14.82 -11.51 0.16
C GLU A 32 13.95 -10.30 -0.20
N ILE A 33 12.85 -10.54 -0.93
CA ILE A 33 11.82 -9.54 -1.20
C ILE A 33 10.58 -9.86 -0.37
N PHE A 34 9.95 -8.81 0.14
CA PHE A 34 8.70 -8.86 0.88
C PHE A 34 7.68 -7.91 0.24
N LEU A 35 6.44 -8.37 0.13
CA LEU A 35 5.31 -7.53 -0.27
C LEU A 35 4.50 -7.20 0.97
N ILE A 36 4.27 -5.91 1.21
CA ILE A 36 3.54 -5.44 2.39
C ILE A 36 2.32 -4.66 1.95
N PHE A 37 1.14 -5.10 2.37
CA PHE A 37 -0.13 -4.44 2.12
C PHE A 37 -0.58 -3.69 3.36
N ALA A 38 -0.71 -2.38 3.21
CA ALA A 38 -1.18 -1.46 4.24
C ALA A 38 -2.71 -1.38 4.18
N GLN A 39 -3.36 -1.83 5.25
CA GLN A 39 -4.79 -1.73 5.46
C GLN A 39 -5.08 -0.75 6.60
N PHE A 40 -5.94 0.22 6.31
CA PHE A 40 -6.38 1.25 7.23
C PHE A 40 -7.77 1.72 6.80
N ASP A 41 -8.50 2.36 7.70
CA ASP A 41 -9.82 2.93 7.43
C ASP A 41 -9.78 4.47 7.45
N SER A 42 -10.94 5.08 7.28
CA SER A 42 -11.11 6.54 7.33
C SER A 42 -10.74 7.13 8.69
N ASP A 43 -10.94 6.39 9.77
CA ASP A 43 -10.71 6.87 11.13
C ASP A 43 -9.21 6.94 11.42
N TYR A 44 -8.43 5.97 10.90
CA TYR A 44 -6.98 6.06 10.92
C TYR A 44 -6.45 7.28 10.14
N ILE A 45 -7.04 7.59 8.98
CA ILE A 45 -6.67 8.80 8.23
C ILE A 45 -7.05 10.06 9.02
N ALA A 46 -8.23 10.10 9.64
CA ALA A 46 -8.65 11.22 10.49
C ALA A 46 -7.72 11.40 11.69
N TYR A 47 -7.25 10.31 12.30
CA TYR A 47 -6.22 10.33 13.34
C TYR A 47 -4.93 10.98 12.84
N LEU A 48 -4.41 10.54 11.69
CA LEU A 48 -3.20 11.09 11.09
C LEU A 48 -3.33 12.59 10.75
N GLU A 49 -4.53 13.05 10.41
CA GLU A 49 -4.83 14.46 10.12
C GLU A 49 -5.15 15.32 11.35
N ASN A 50 -5.11 14.76 12.57
CA ASN A 50 -5.59 15.40 13.82
C ASN A 50 -7.06 15.87 13.74
N LYS A 51 -7.92 15.10 13.07
CA LYS A 51 -9.36 15.37 12.88
C LYS A 51 -10.26 14.33 13.56
N LEU A 52 -9.67 13.40 14.31
CA LEU A 52 -10.42 12.36 15.01
C LEU A 52 -11.29 12.99 16.13
N SER A 53 -12.55 12.57 16.25
CA SER A 53 -13.40 13.02 17.36
C SER A 53 -13.09 12.23 18.63
N ASP A 54 -13.33 12.83 19.80
CA ASP A 54 -13.13 12.18 21.11
C ASP A 54 -14.02 10.92 21.31
N GLU A 55 -15.08 10.78 20.51
CA GLU A 55 -16.00 9.64 20.53
C GLU A 55 -15.61 8.54 19.52
N SER A 56 -14.59 8.75 18.68
CA SER A 56 -14.16 7.78 17.67
C SER A 56 -13.47 6.57 18.33
N ALA A 57 -13.75 5.37 17.80
CA ALA A 57 -13.01 4.18 18.21
C ALA A 57 -11.53 4.29 17.78
N LEU A 58 -10.64 3.61 18.50
CA LEU A 58 -9.24 3.50 18.11
C LEU A 58 -9.12 2.74 16.79
N SER A 59 -8.51 3.38 15.79
CA SER A 59 -8.18 2.76 14.51
C SER A 59 -6.67 2.74 14.28
N PHE A 60 -6.18 1.68 13.63
CA PHE A 60 -4.76 1.41 13.45
C PHE A 60 -4.45 0.95 12.02
N LEU A 61 -3.25 1.28 11.55
CA LEU A 61 -2.67 0.68 10.35
C LEU A 61 -2.29 -0.78 10.63
N THR A 62 -2.80 -1.68 9.79
CA THR A 62 -2.38 -3.09 9.74
C THR A 62 -1.50 -3.31 8.52
N MET A 63 -0.32 -3.91 8.72
CA MET A 63 0.63 -4.23 7.64
C MET A 63 0.67 -5.74 7.42
N HIS A 64 0.11 -6.21 6.30
CA HIS A 64 0.12 -7.61 5.91
C HIS A 64 1.35 -7.91 5.07
N GLN A 65 2.31 -8.62 5.64
CA GLN A 65 3.57 -8.97 4.96
C GLN A 65 3.50 -10.37 4.36
N TYR A 66 3.98 -10.49 3.12
CA TYR A 66 4.12 -11.74 2.38
C TYR A 66 5.56 -11.91 1.89
N GLY A 67 5.99 -13.17 1.73
CA GLY A 67 7.37 -13.56 1.41
C GLY A 67 7.98 -14.44 2.50
N PRO A 68 9.32 -14.62 2.52
CA PRO A 68 10.30 -14.00 1.61
C PRO A 68 10.36 -14.66 0.23
N TRP A 69 10.51 -13.85 -0.81
CA TRP A 69 10.96 -14.33 -2.12
C TRP A 69 12.47 -14.12 -2.27
N ASN A 70 13.21 -15.23 -2.25
CA ASN A 70 14.66 -15.23 -2.52
C ASN A 70 14.97 -14.95 -4.01
N THR A 71 15.64 -13.83 -4.28
CA THR A 71 16.10 -13.37 -5.60
C THR A 71 17.14 -14.26 -6.28
N GLU A 72 17.87 -15.08 -5.51
CA GLU A 72 18.81 -16.08 -6.02
C GLU A 72 18.09 -17.38 -6.43
N SER A 73 16.81 -17.52 -6.06
CA SER A 73 15.98 -18.67 -6.43
C SER A 73 15.16 -18.37 -7.69
N ARG A 74 15.43 -19.12 -8.76
CA ARG A 74 14.68 -19.03 -10.01
C ARG A 74 13.17 -19.24 -9.81
N SER A 75 12.77 -20.24 -9.01
CA SER A 75 11.35 -20.54 -8.79
C SER A 75 10.62 -19.41 -8.06
N HIS A 76 11.29 -18.76 -7.10
CA HIS A 76 10.71 -17.61 -6.41
C HIS A 76 10.53 -16.42 -7.34
N MET A 77 11.47 -16.19 -8.26
CA MET A 77 11.35 -15.10 -9.23
C MET A 77 10.32 -15.39 -10.33
N GLU A 78 10.15 -16.66 -10.71
CA GLU A 78 9.07 -17.11 -11.60
C GLU A 78 7.68 -16.91 -10.98
N GLU A 79 7.55 -17.02 -9.65
CA GLU A 79 6.31 -16.72 -8.92
C GLU A 79 6.11 -15.21 -8.69
N LEU A 80 7.14 -14.51 -8.22
CA LEU A 80 7.06 -13.10 -7.83
C LEU A 80 6.84 -12.17 -9.03
N GLY A 81 7.47 -12.45 -10.17
CA GLY A 81 7.40 -11.60 -11.37
C GLY A 81 5.96 -11.32 -11.82
N PRO A 82 5.13 -12.36 -12.05
CA PRO A 82 3.71 -12.19 -12.38
C PRO A 82 2.89 -11.44 -11.32
N ILE A 83 3.18 -11.65 -10.03
CA ILE A 83 2.48 -10.94 -8.94
C ILE A 83 2.76 -9.44 -9.02
N LEU A 84 4.03 -9.05 -9.15
CA LEU A 84 4.44 -7.66 -9.30
C LEU A 84 3.82 -7.04 -10.57
N LEU A 85 3.83 -7.76 -11.69
CA LEU A 85 3.22 -7.30 -12.93
C LEU A 85 1.71 -7.06 -12.76
N ALA A 86 0.99 -7.97 -12.12
CA ALA A 86 -0.44 -7.82 -11.87
C ALA A 86 -0.75 -6.59 -11.00
N ILE A 87 0.05 -6.36 -9.95
CA ILE A 87 -0.06 -5.17 -9.09
C ILE A 87 0.17 -3.89 -9.90
N THR A 88 1.22 -3.85 -10.73
CA THR A 88 1.53 -2.68 -11.56
C THR A 88 0.41 -2.39 -12.56
N LEU A 89 -0.11 -3.42 -13.25
CA LEU A 89 -1.21 -3.26 -14.20
C LEU A 89 -2.50 -2.80 -13.52
N TYR A 90 -2.80 -3.33 -12.33
CA TYR A 90 -3.93 -2.87 -11.52
C TYR A 90 -3.78 -1.38 -11.16
N ALA A 91 -2.61 -0.98 -10.64
CA ALA A 91 -2.34 0.41 -10.29
C ALA A 91 -2.44 1.34 -11.51
N GLN A 92 -1.90 0.94 -12.66
CA GLN A 92 -2.00 1.69 -13.90
C GLN A 92 -3.46 1.86 -14.36
N GLY A 93 -4.28 0.80 -14.26
CA GLY A 93 -5.71 0.87 -14.56
C GLY A 93 -6.45 1.88 -13.68
N GLN A 94 -6.12 1.93 -12.38
CA GLN A 94 -6.69 2.89 -11.44
C GLN A 94 -6.30 4.35 -11.78
N ILE A 95 -5.05 4.58 -12.18
CA ILE A 95 -4.57 5.90 -12.61
C ILE A 95 -5.31 6.37 -13.87
N GLN A 96 -5.47 5.49 -14.86
CA GLN A 96 -6.16 5.82 -16.11
C GLN A 96 -7.65 6.14 -15.90
N GLN A 97 -8.33 5.38 -15.04
CA GLN A 97 -9.74 5.65 -14.70
C GLN A 97 -9.92 7.03 -14.06
N ARG A 98 -8.96 7.51 -13.27
CA ARG A 98 -8.99 8.85 -12.67
C ARG A 98 -8.77 9.97 -13.68
N GLN A 99 -7.92 9.74 -14.68
CA GLN A 99 -7.61 10.73 -15.71
C GLN A 99 -8.65 10.78 -16.84
N ALA A 100 -9.53 9.77 -16.92
CA ALA A 100 -10.59 9.73 -17.93
C ALA A 100 -11.57 10.90 -17.73
N PRO A 101 -11.93 11.64 -18.80
CA PRO A 101 -12.90 12.72 -18.68
C PRO A 101 -14.26 12.15 -18.26
N LYS A 102 -14.88 12.75 -17.23
CA LYS A 102 -16.27 12.46 -16.87
C LYS A 102 -17.14 12.73 -18.10
N ARG A 103 -17.66 11.67 -18.72
CA ARG A 103 -18.64 11.78 -19.80
C ARG A 103 -19.85 12.55 -19.25
N ARG A 104 -20.06 13.76 -19.79
CA ARG A 104 -21.22 14.60 -19.52
C ARG A 104 -22.45 14.03 -20.21
#